data_AF-A0A8F2AYG2-F1
#
_entry.id   AF-A0A8F2AYG2-F1
#
_cell.length_a   1.000
_cell.length_b   1.000
_cell.length_c   1.000
_cell.angle_alpha   90.00
_cell.angle_beta   90.00
_cell.angle_gamma   90.00
#
_symmetry.space_group_name_H-M   'P 1'
#
loop_
_entity.id
_entity.type
_entity.pdbx_description
1 polymer ?
#
loop_
_entity_poly.entity_id
_entity_poly.type
_entity_poly.pdbx_seq_one_letter_code
_entity_poly.pdbx_strand_id
1 'polypeptide(L)'
;MSTDIKILQRKKILVVEDVAIVAMDIRNSLESLGYHVTGTVPSGHDALNSLAQTRPELVLMDIMLKGSLDGIETADIIKQEFDIPVLYLTAYADEEMLNRAKITEPFGYILKPFQERELMAAIEMALYKHGMENKLKQLAHYDCLTALPNRTLFFDRFAQSLKAAKRSNHTMAVLVIDLDDFKSVNDTMGHDSGDRLLQEAAKRLSECVRESDTVARLGGDEFAMLLTNLSTDEDTDVVAAKIILSFERPFIINRRQCKTGASIGISLFPADGDTEEKLLKKADIAMYIAKENGKNQYRFFSENRCTTTIE
;
A
#
# COMPACT_ATOMS: atom_id res chain seq x y z
N MET A 1 -14.83 32.21 -18.83
CA MET A 1 -15.48 31.42 -17.76
C MET A 1 -15.79 30.06 -18.36
N SER A 2 -14.84 29.14 -18.23
CA SER A 2 -14.92 27.82 -18.89
C SER A 2 -15.48 26.81 -17.92
N THR A 3 -16.56 26.18 -18.36
CA THR A 3 -17.35 25.15 -17.69
C THR A 3 -16.57 23.83 -17.67
N ASP A 4 -15.69 23.65 -16.69
CA ASP A 4 -15.15 22.33 -16.32
C ASP A 4 -15.85 21.84 -15.05
N ILE A 5 -17.14 21.52 -15.18
CA ILE A 5 -17.80 20.66 -14.20
C ILE A 5 -17.18 19.28 -14.39
N LYS A 6 -16.22 18.92 -13.53
CA LYS A 6 -15.85 17.53 -13.29
C LYS A 6 -17.16 16.73 -13.21
N ILE A 7 -17.41 15.86 -14.17
CA ILE A 7 -18.45 14.83 -14.07
C ILE A 7 -18.15 14.10 -12.76
N LEU A 8 -18.90 14.36 -11.69
CA LEU A 8 -18.81 13.54 -10.49
C LEU A 8 -19.21 12.13 -10.93
N GLN A 9 -18.25 11.22 -10.92
CA GLN A 9 -18.55 9.81 -11.16
C GLN A 9 -19.58 9.37 -10.12
N ARG A 10 -20.71 8.81 -10.60
CA ARG A 10 -21.74 8.25 -9.75
C ARG A 10 -21.14 7.11 -8.94
N LYS A 11 -21.25 7.16 -7.61
CA LYS A 11 -20.70 6.12 -6.74
C LYS A 11 -21.37 4.77 -7.02
N LYS A 12 -20.55 3.74 -7.14
CA LYS A 12 -21.01 2.38 -7.48
C LYS A 12 -21.44 1.63 -6.23
N ILE A 13 -22.68 1.16 -6.18
CA ILE A 13 -23.23 0.46 -5.04
C ILE A 13 -23.71 -0.93 -5.47
N LEU A 14 -23.42 -1.95 -4.67
CA LEU A 14 -24.01 -3.28 -4.79
C LEU A 14 -25.07 -3.43 -3.70
N VAL A 15 -26.24 -3.97 -4.05
CA VAL A 15 -27.31 -4.26 -3.09
C VAL A 15 -27.43 -5.77 -2.92
N VAL A 16 -27.39 -6.24 -1.68
CA VAL A 16 -27.54 -7.64 -1.31
C VAL A 16 -28.76 -7.79 -0.41
N GLU A 17 -29.83 -8.36 -0.96
CA GLU A 17 -31.16 -8.42 -0.34
C GLU A 17 -31.95 -9.58 -0.97
N ASP A 18 -32.44 -10.51 -0.15
CA ASP A 18 -33.08 -11.74 -0.61
C ASP A 18 -34.56 -11.52 -1.01
N VAL A 19 -35.18 -10.43 -0.55
CA VAL A 19 -36.53 -10.04 -0.93
C VAL A 19 -36.51 -9.11 -2.15
N ALA A 20 -36.85 -9.66 -3.32
CA ALA A 20 -36.79 -8.95 -4.60
C ALA A 20 -37.52 -7.58 -4.64
N ILE A 21 -38.67 -7.46 -3.97
CA ILE A 21 -39.43 -6.20 -3.90
C ILE A 21 -38.66 -5.15 -3.10
N VAL A 22 -38.06 -5.55 -1.97
CA VAL A 22 -37.24 -4.65 -1.14
C VAL A 22 -35.98 -4.25 -1.90
N ALA A 23 -35.30 -5.21 -2.55
CA ALA A 23 -34.13 -4.93 -3.38
C ALA A 23 -34.43 -3.92 -4.50
N MET A 24 -35.61 -4.05 -5.14
CA MET A 24 -36.06 -3.12 -6.19
C MET A 24 -36.34 -1.72 -5.64
N ASP A 25 -36.97 -1.60 -4.48
CA ASP A 25 -37.25 -0.32 -3.82
C ASP A 25 -35.96 0.42 -3.43
N ILE A 26 -35.01 -0.32 -2.84
CA ILE A 26 -33.67 0.20 -2.51
C ILE A 26 -32.95 0.67 -3.77
N ARG A 27 -32.96 -0.14 -4.82
CA ARG A 27 -32.34 0.22 -6.10
C ARG A 27 -32.92 1.52 -6.65
N ASN A 28 -34.24 1.65 -6.68
CA ASN A 28 -34.91 2.85 -7.20
C ASN A 28 -34.54 4.08 -6.36
N SER A 29 -34.50 3.93 -5.03
CA SER A 29 -34.07 5.00 -4.10
C SER A 29 -32.61 5.40 -4.32
N LEU A 30 -31.70 4.45 -4.60
CA LEU A 30 -30.31 4.75 -4.89
C LEU A 30 -30.15 5.46 -6.25
N GLU A 31 -30.86 5.00 -7.27
CA GLU A 31 -30.82 5.60 -8.61
C GLU A 31 -31.43 7.01 -8.62
N SER A 32 -32.50 7.27 -7.85
CA SER A 32 -33.09 8.60 -7.67
C SER A 32 -32.13 9.58 -7.00
N LEU A 33 -31.36 9.11 -6.02
CA LEU A 33 -30.31 9.85 -5.31
C LEU A 33 -29.03 10.06 -6.15
N GLY A 34 -28.95 9.49 -7.35
CA GLY A 34 -27.83 9.68 -8.29
C GLY A 34 -26.68 8.69 -8.13
N TYR A 35 -26.84 7.64 -7.34
CA TYR A 35 -25.89 6.52 -7.28
C TYR A 35 -26.02 5.60 -8.48
N HIS A 36 -24.98 4.80 -8.76
CA HIS A 36 -25.02 3.75 -9.76
C HIS A 36 -25.12 2.38 -9.09
N VAL A 37 -26.29 1.75 -9.19
CA VAL A 37 -26.48 0.39 -8.70
C VAL A 37 -25.89 -0.59 -9.70
N THR A 38 -24.80 -1.24 -9.29
CA THR A 38 -24.06 -2.20 -10.13
C THR A 38 -24.76 -3.55 -10.24
N GLY A 39 -25.63 -3.87 -9.28
CA GLY A 39 -26.44 -5.08 -9.24
C GLY A 39 -27.28 -5.17 -7.97
N THR A 40 -28.30 -6.02 -8.03
CA THR A 40 -29.10 -6.47 -6.89
C THR A 40 -29.00 -7.99 -6.84
N VAL A 41 -28.43 -8.55 -5.77
CA VAL A 41 -28.19 -9.99 -5.64
C VAL A 41 -28.87 -10.55 -4.38
N PRO A 42 -29.38 -11.79 -4.40
CA PRO A 42 -30.22 -12.30 -3.31
C PRO A 42 -29.44 -13.05 -2.21
N SER A 43 -28.15 -13.30 -2.38
CA SER A 43 -27.36 -14.11 -1.45
C SER A 43 -25.93 -13.63 -1.29
N GLY A 44 -25.28 -14.02 -0.19
CA GLY A 44 -23.87 -13.70 0.05
C GLY A 44 -22.92 -14.29 -0.98
N HIS A 45 -23.19 -15.49 -1.49
CA HIS A 45 -22.39 -16.11 -2.56
C HIS A 45 -22.47 -15.31 -3.86
N ASP A 46 -23.67 -14.86 -4.24
CA ASP A 46 -23.87 -14.05 -5.43
C ASP A 46 -23.18 -12.69 -5.29
N ALA A 47 -23.17 -12.12 -4.07
CA ALA A 47 -22.41 -10.92 -3.78
C ALA A 47 -20.92 -11.13 -4.06
N LEU A 48 -20.28 -12.11 -3.43
CA LEU A 48 -18.85 -12.41 -3.60
C LEU A 48 -18.47 -12.67 -5.07
N ASN A 49 -19.30 -13.41 -5.80
CA ASN A 49 -19.09 -13.68 -7.23
C ASN A 49 -19.15 -12.41 -8.09
N SER A 50 -19.95 -11.42 -7.70
CA SER A 50 -20.14 -10.19 -8.47
C SER A 50 -19.02 -9.15 -8.26
N LEU A 51 -18.37 -9.13 -7.09
CA LEU A 51 -17.45 -8.05 -6.67
C LEU A 51 -16.29 -7.81 -7.65
N ALA A 52 -15.69 -8.89 -8.15
CA ALA A 52 -14.57 -8.81 -9.09
C ALA A 52 -14.94 -8.12 -10.41
N GLN A 53 -16.19 -8.30 -10.85
CA GLN A 53 -16.71 -7.77 -12.12
C GLN A 53 -17.27 -6.35 -11.97
N THR A 54 -18.06 -6.13 -10.91
CA THR A 54 -18.80 -4.88 -10.72
C THR A 54 -17.97 -3.80 -10.05
N ARG A 55 -16.98 -4.20 -9.23
CA ARG A 55 -16.09 -3.32 -8.44
C ARG A 55 -16.87 -2.17 -7.77
N PRO A 56 -17.81 -2.49 -6.87
CA PRO A 56 -18.58 -1.48 -6.17
C PRO A 56 -17.69 -0.72 -5.17
N GLU A 57 -18.07 0.51 -4.86
CA GLU A 57 -17.41 1.34 -3.84
C GLU A 57 -18.06 1.16 -2.45
N LEU A 58 -19.27 0.60 -2.39
CA LEU A 58 -19.98 0.27 -1.15
C LEU A 58 -20.97 -0.88 -1.40
N VAL A 59 -21.17 -1.71 -0.37
CA VAL A 59 -22.17 -2.77 -0.37
C VAL A 59 -23.27 -2.45 0.66
N LEU A 60 -24.52 -2.38 0.21
CA LEU A 60 -25.68 -2.45 1.10
C LEU A 60 -26.02 -3.92 1.32
N MET A 61 -26.01 -4.35 2.58
CA MET A 61 -26.12 -5.75 2.93
C MET A 61 -27.26 -5.95 3.92
N ASP A 62 -28.31 -6.68 3.53
CA ASP A 62 -29.21 -7.24 4.54
C ASP A 62 -28.43 -8.21 5.43
N ILE A 63 -28.55 -8.05 6.74
CA ILE A 63 -27.92 -8.96 7.71
C ILE A 63 -28.61 -10.34 7.70
N MET A 64 -29.91 -10.39 7.37
CA MET A 64 -30.72 -11.62 7.38
C MET A 64 -30.84 -12.21 5.97
N LEU A 65 -29.73 -12.73 5.44
CA LEU A 65 -29.76 -13.46 4.17
C LEU A 65 -30.14 -14.92 4.35
N LYS A 66 -30.89 -15.45 3.39
CA LYS A 66 -31.08 -16.90 3.25
C LYS A 66 -29.86 -17.54 2.59
N GLY A 67 -29.50 -18.75 3.03
CA GLY A 67 -28.44 -19.54 2.43
C GLY A 67 -27.44 -20.05 3.47
N SER A 68 -26.28 -20.50 2.99
CA SER A 68 -25.19 -21.01 3.83
C SER A 68 -24.28 -19.93 4.40
N LEU A 69 -24.31 -18.71 3.85
CA LEU A 69 -23.62 -17.53 4.38
C LEU A 69 -24.66 -16.47 4.72
N ASP A 70 -24.68 -16.02 5.96
CA ASP A 70 -25.51 -14.88 6.36
C ASP A 70 -24.85 -13.54 5.95
N GLY A 71 -25.58 -12.43 6.12
CA GLY A 71 -25.08 -11.12 5.72
C GLY A 71 -23.88 -10.64 6.52
N ILE A 72 -23.75 -11.09 7.77
CA ILE A 72 -22.65 -10.70 8.68
C ILE A 72 -21.37 -11.44 8.27
N GLU A 73 -21.45 -12.75 8.04
CA GLU A 73 -20.33 -13.57 7.55
C GLU A 73 -19.85 -13.10 6.18
N THR A 74 -20.80 -12.81 5.28
CA THR A 74 -20.47 -12.27 3.96
C THR A 74 -19.71 -10.95 4.06
N ALA A 75 -20.14 -10.04 4.95
CA ALA A 75 -19.52 -8.75 5.13
C ALA A 75 -18.10 -8.83 5.68
N ASP A 76 -17.82 -9.78 6.58
CA ASP A 76 -16.46 -10.01 7.09
C ASP A 76 -15.52 -10.44 5.95
N ILE A 77 -15.96 -11.34 5.08
CA ILE A 77 -15.20 -11.76 3.88
C ILE A 77 -14.97 -10.56 2.96
N ILE A 78 -15.99 -9.75 2.69
CA ILE A 78 -15.88 -8.54 1.85
C ILE A 78 -14.82 -7.58 2.40
N LYS A 79 -14.85 -7.34 3.72
CA LYS A 79 -13.90 -6.44 4.38
C LYS A 79 -12.46 -6.98 4.30
N GLN A 80 -12.27 -8.27 4.57
CA GLN A 80 -10.93 -8.88 4.61
C GLN A 80 -10.30 -9.07 3.24
N GLU A 81 -11.08 -9.49 2.24
CA GLU A 81 -10.55 -9.85 0.91
C GLU A 81 -10.62 -8.71 -0.10
N PHE A 82 -11.57 -7.79 0.03
CA PHE A 82 -11.83 -6.76 -0.98
C PHE A 82 -11.65 -5.32 -0.47
N ASP A 83 -11.58 -5.11 0.86
CA ASP A 83 -11.49 -3.78 1.51
C ASP A 83 -12.58 -2.83 0.98
N ILE A 84 -13.83 -3.33 0.90
CA ILE A 84 -15.02 -2.56 0.49
C ILE A 84 -15.90 -2.32 1.72
N PRO A 85 -16.38 -1.08 1.95
CA PRO A 85 -17.22 -0.78 3.09
C PRO A 85 -18.62 -1.40 2.94
N VAL A 86 -19.06 -2.07 3.99
CA VAL A 86 -20.40 -2.65 4.10
C VAL A 86 -21.26 -1.82 5.04
N LEU A 87 -22.45 -1.47 4.57
CA LEU A 87 -23.50 -0.80 5.33
C LEU A 87 -24.66 -1.77 5.54
N TYR A 88 -24.94 -2.10 6.79
CA TYR A 88 -25.96 -3.09 7.12
C TYR A 88 -27.37 -2.53 7.02
N LEU A 89 -28.26 -3.32 6.43
CA LEU A 89 -29.70 -3.13 6.46
C LEU A 89 -30.25 -4.11 7.50
N THR A 90 -30.95 -3.59 8.50
CA THR A 90 -31.45 -4.40 9.62
C THR A 90 -32.90 -4.04 9.96
N ALA A 91 -33.63 -4.99 10.54
CA ALA A 91 -34.95 -4.75 11.12
C ALA A 91 -34.81 -4.53 12.64
N TYR A 92 -35.74 -3.78 13.25
CA TYR A 92 -35.68 -3.28 14.63
C TYR A 92 -35.58 -4.33 15.76
N ALA A 93 -35.60 -5.64 15.46
CA ALA A 93 -36.09 -6.64 16.39
C ALA A 93 -35.07 -7.60 17.01
N ASP A 94 -33.76 -7.45 16.78
CA ASP A 94 -32.81 -8.47 17.24
C ASP A 94 -31.51 -7.89 17.84
N GLU A 95 -31.48 -7.77 19.18
CA GLU A 95 -30.31 -7.35 19.95
C GLU A 95 -29.12 -8.32 19.80
N GLU A 96 -29.37 -9.62 19.60
CA GLU A 96 -28.29 -10.60 19.39
C GLU A 96 -27.62 -10.35 18.03
N MET A 97 -28.41 -10.08 16.99
CA MET A 97 -27.88 -9.75 15.66
C MET A 97 -27.14 -8.41 15.66
N LEU A 98 -27.65 -7.40 16.37
CA LEU A 98 -26.94 -6.13 16.55
C LEU A 98 -25.60 -6.32 17.28
N ASN A 99 -25.54 -7.22 18.26
CA ASN A 99 -24.29 -7.52 18.96
C ASN A 99 -23.31 -8.32 18.08
N ARG A 100 -23.78 -9.26 17.25
CA ARG A 100 -22.95 -9.95 16.24
C ARG A 100 -22.44 -8.97 15.19
N ALA A 101 -23.29 -8.07 14.70
CA ALA A 101 -22.93 -7.05 13.72
C ALA A 101 -21.85 -6.10 14.26
N LYS A 102 -21.89 -5.73 15.55
CA LYS A 102 -20.84 -4.90 16.18
C LYS A 102 -19.45 -5.55 16.10
N ILE A 103 -19.35 -6.88 16.13
CA ILE A 103 -18.08 -7.61 16.06
C ILE A 103 -17.39 -7.36 14.70
N THR A 104 -18.17 -7.32 13.61
CA THR A 104 -17.63 -7.10 12.25
C THR A 104 -17.23 -5.65 11.95
N GLU A 105 -17.43 -4.72 12.90
CA GLU A 105 -17.17 -3.27 12.74
C GLU A 105 -17.67 -2.72 11.39
N PRO A 106 -18.99 -2.74 11.13
CA PRO A 106 -19.55 -2.20 9.91
C PRO A 106 -19.30 -0.69 9.80
N PHE A 107 -19.37 -0.19 8.58
CA PHE A 107 -19.27 1.25 8.33
C PHE A 107 -20.54 2.01 8.74
N GLY A 108 -21.64 1.30 8.99
CA GLY A 108 -22.86 1.82 9.60
C GLY A 108 -24.02 0.82 9.54
N TYR A 109 -25.18 1.24 10.02
CA TYR A 109 -26.43 0.49 9.95
C TYR A 109 -27.58 1.41 9.55
N ILE A 110 -28.56 0.84 8.85
CA ILE A 110 -29.84 1.48 8.51
C ILE A 110 -30.97 0.53 8.90
N LEU A 111 -31.99 1.07 9.56
CA LEU A 111 -33.20 0.34 9.96
C LEU A 111 -34.24 0.35 8.84
N LYS A 112 -34.77 -0.81 8.46
CA LYS A 112 -35.91 -0.94 7.53
C LYS A 112 -37.24 -0.72 8.28
N PRO A 113 -38.21 0.02 7.71
CA PRO A 113 -38.11 0.86 6.50
C PRO A 113 -37.39 2.18 6.80
N PHE A 114 -36.72 2.75 5.79
CA PHE A 114 -35.96 3.99 5.90
C PHE A 114 -36.37 5.03 4.85
N GLN A 115 -36.02 6.29 5.08
CA GLN A 115 -36.21 7.37 4.11
C GLN A 115 -34.97 7.55 3.23
N GLU A 116 -35.13 8.04 1.99
CA GLU A 116 -34.01 8.34 1.07
C GLU A 116 -32.93 9.24 1.71
N ARG A 117 -33.34 10.21 2.54
CA ARG A 117 -32.41 11.09 3.26
C ARG A 117 -31.54 10.34 4.27
N GLU A 118 -32.10 9.37 4.98
CA GLU A 118 -31.38 8.54 5.94
C GLU A 118 -30.42 7.61 5.21
N LEU A 119 -30.88 6.98 4.12
CA LEU A 119 -30.05 6.16 3.24
C LEU A 119 -28.85 6.94 2.69
N MET A 120 -29.10 8.13 2.15
CA MET A 120 -28.05 9.00 1.63
C MET A 120 -27.03 9.37 2.72
N ALA A 121 -27.49 9.80 3.89
CA ALA A 121 -26.60 10.21 4.98
C ALA A 121 -25.72 9.05 5.47
N ALA A 122 -26.28 7.85 5.58
CA ALA A 122 -25.55 6.67 6.02
C ALA A 122 -24.53 6.19 4.98
N ILE A 123 -24.87 6.23 3.67
CA ILE A 123 -23.93 5.92 2.59
C ILE A 123 -22.75 6.90 2.57
N GLU A 124 -23.04 8.20 2.60
CA GLU A 124 -22.00 9.23 2.59
C GLU A 124 -21.08 9.12 3.82
N MET A 125 -21.65 8.86 5.00
CA MET A 125 -20.88 8.62 6.21
C MET A 125 -20.00 7.37 6.10
N ALA A 126 -20.52 6.27 5.56
CA ALA A 126 -19.78 5.02 5.39
C ALA A 126 -18.60 5.20 4.41
N LEU A 127 -18.85 5.83 3.25
CA LEU A 127 -17.80 6.15 2.27
C LEU A 127 -16.74 7.08 2.85
N TYR A 128 -17.16 8.10 3.59
CA TYR A 128 -16.25 9.05 4.24
C TYR A 128 -15.36 8.36 5.29
N LYS A 129 -15.96 7.54 6.17
CA LYS A 129 -15.24 6.77 7.20
C LYS A 129 -14.24 5.81 6.55
N HIS A 130 -14.65 5.07 5.50
CA HIS A 130 -13.75 4.20 4.75
C HIS A 130 -12.58 4.95 4.10
N GLY A 131 -12.87 6.10 3.48
CA GLY A 131 -11.83 6.97 2.92
C GLY A 131 -10.84 7.48 3.98
N MET A 132 -11.32 7.83 5.18
CA MET A 132 -10.48 8.22 6.30
C MET A 132 -9.61 7.07 6.80
N GLU A 133 -10.17 5.88 6.99
CA GLU A 133 -9.43 4.70 7.41
C GLU A 133 -8.33 4.34 6.41
N ASN A 134 -8.63 4.37 5.11
CA ASN A 134 -7.61 4.12 4.07
C ASN A 134 -6.53 5.19 4.04
N LYS A 135 -6.90 6.46 4.27
CA LYS A 135 -5.91 7.54 4.40
C LYS A 135 -5.04 7.35 5.65
N LEU A 136 -5.61 6.94 6.78
CA LEU A 136 -4.86 6.62 7.99
C LEU A 136 -3.91 5.44 7.77
N LYS A 137 -4.38 4.35 7.14
CA LYS A 137 -3.54 3.21 6.74
C LYS A 137 -2.38 3.68 5.85
N GLN A 138 -2.66 4.53 4.85
CA GLN A 138 -1.63 5.10 3.99
C GLN A 138 -0.61 5.92 4.79
N LEU A 139 -1.06 6.82 5.66
CA LEU A 139 -0.16 7.65 6.50
C LEU A 139 0.64 6.80 7.51
N ALA A 140 0.07 5.71 8.00
CA ALA A 140 0.72 4.82 8.95
C ALA A 140 1.81 3.96 8.30
N HIS A 141 1.70 3.65 7.00
CA HIS A 141 2.54 2.65 6.34
C HIS A 141 3.32 3.14 5.12
N TYR A 142 3.01 4.30 4.56
CA TYR A 142 3.67 4.84 3.37
C TYR A 142 4.19 6.25 3.60
N ASP A 143 5.31 6.57 2.95
CA ASP A 143 5.90 7.90 2.93
C ASP A 143 5.08 8.82 2.02
N CYS A 144 4.68 9.98 2.56
CA CYS A 144 3.77 10.88 1.85
C CYS A 144 4.38 11.52 0.59
N LEU A 145 5.72 11.62 0.55
CA LEU A 145 6.40 12.28 -0.57
C LEU A 145 6.65 11.30 -1.72
N THR A 146 7.14 10.11 -1.41
CA THR A 146 7.59 9.12 -2.41
C THR A 146 6.57 8.01 -2.68
N ALA A 147 5.52 7.88 -1.85
CA ALA A 147 4.56 6.78 -1.86
C ALA A 147 5.18 5.38 -1.64
N LEU A 148 6.46 5.31 -1.28
CA LEU A 148 7.10 4.07 -0.86
C LEU A 148 6.64 3.67 0.55
N PRO A 149 6.74 2.38 0.92
CA PRO A 149 6.74 1.95 2.32
C PRO A 149 7.56 2.89 3.21
N ASN A 150 6.99 3.30 4.33
CA ASN A 150 7.70 4.07 5.34
C ASN A 150 8.49 3.13 6.27
N ARG A 151 9.18 3.71 7.24
CA ARG A 151 9.94 2.98 8.26
C ARG A 151 9.10 1.87 8.92
N THR A 152 7.86 2.15 9.34
CA THR A 152 7.00 1.16 10.01
C THR A 152 6.72 -0.05 9.12
N LEU A 153 6.28 0.18 7.87
CA LEU A 153 5.97 -0.93 6.95
C LEU A 153 7.23 -1.68 6.52
N PHE A 154 8.36 -1.00 6.38
CA PHE A 154 9.65 -1.64 6.08
C PHE A 154 10.03 -2.67 7.14
N PHE A 155 9.99 -2.30 8.43
CA PHE A 155 10.35 -3.22 9.51
C PHE A 155 9.37 -4.38 9.66
N ASP A 156 8.07 -4.14 9.46
CA ASP A 156 7.08 -5.24 9.42
C ASP A 156 7.41 -6.26 8.32
N ARG A 157 7.65 -5.78 7.08
CA ARG A 157 8.05 -6.64 5.96
C ARG A 157 9.40 -7.31 6.18
N PHE A 158 10.33 -6.64 6.84
CA PHE A 158 11.64 -7.20 7.17
C PHE A 158 11.49 -8.38 8.13
N ALA A 159 10.73 -8.20 9.21
CA ALA A 159 10.46 -9.28 10.17
C ALA A 159 9.81 -10.50 9.51
N GLN A 160 8.84 -10.28 8.63
CA GLN A 160 8.17 -11.34 7.88
C GLN A 160 9.15 -12.05 6.92
N SER A 161 9.92 -11.30 6.15
CA SER A 161 10.87 -11.82 5.17
C SER A 161 12.00 -12.61 5.84
N LEU A 162 12.53 -12.13 6.96
CA LEU A 162 13.55 -12.82 7.74
C LEU A 162 13.04 -14.15 8.30
N LYS A 163 11.81 -14.19 8.81
CA LYS A 163 11.17 -15.44 9.26
C LYS A 163 10.99 -16.42 8.10
N ALA A 164 10.54 -15.94 6.94
CA ALA A 164 10.37 -16.76 5.74
C ALA A 164 11.71 -17.32 5.24
N ALA A 165 12.76 -16.50 5.18
CA ALA A 165 14.11 -16.88 4.80
C ALA A 165 14.70 -17.94 5.76
N LYS A 166 14.55 -17.75 7.07
CA LYS A 166 14.94 -18.75 8.09
C LYS A 166 14.26 -20.11 7.88
N ARG A 167 12.95 -20.10 7.59
CA ARG A 167 12.18 -21.34 7.41
C ARG A 167 12.52 -22.06 6.12
N SER A 168 12.77 -21.32 5.05
CA SER A 168 13.02 -21.85 3.71
C SER A 168 14.51 -22.04 3.41
N ASN A 169 15.40 -21.65 4.33
CA ASN A 169 16.85 -21.64 4.15
C ASN A 169 17.30 -20.88 2.89
N HIS A 170 16.61 -19.78 2.56
CA HIS A 170 16.94 -18.91 1.43
C HIS A 170 17.74 -17.68 1.90
N THR A 171 18.55 -17.17 0.98
CA THR A 171 19.28 -15.92 1.16
C THR A 171 18.35 -14.72 0.96
N MET A 172 18.55 -13.69 1.77
CA MET A 172 17.87 -12.40 1.67
C MET A 172 18.92 -11.30 1.85
N ALA A 173 18.78 -10.19 1.12
CA ALA A 173 19.65 -9.03 1.26
C ALA A 173 18.89 -7.83 1.84
N VAL A 174 19.58 -7.07 2.68
CA VAL A 174 19.17 -5.77 3.16
C VAL A 174 20.14 -4.74 2.59
N LEU A 175 19.60 -3.74 1.91
CA LEU A 175 20.38 -2.62 1.40
C LEU A 175 19.96 -1.36 2.15
N VAL A 176 20.93 -0.58 2.62
CA VAL A 176 20.72 0.78 3.13
C VAL A 176 21.36 1.72 2.12
N ILE A 177 20.60 2.75 1.74
CA ILE A 177 20.92 3.63 0.62
C ILE A 177 20.77 5.06 1.09
N ASP A 178 21.73 5.90 0.74
CA ASP A 178 21.68 7.33 1.02
C ASP A 178 22.07 8.12 -0.23
N LEU A 179 21.34 9.21 -0.48
CA LEU A 179 21.60 10.06 -1.63
C LEU A 179 22.79 10.98 -1.39
N ASP A 180 23.80 10.85 -2.24
CA ASP A 180 25.02 11.61 -2.09
C ASP A 180 24.79 13.10 -2.32
N ASP A 181 25.27 13.92 -1.38
CA ASP A 181 25.22 15.38 -1.42
C ASP A 181 23.80 15.97 -1.54
N PHE A 182 22.78 15.25 -1.06
CA PHE A 182 21.39 15.70 -1.07
C PHE A 182 21.19 17.07 -0.41
N LYS A 183 21.88 17.32 0.71
CA LYS A 183 21.84 18.63 1.38
C LYS A 183 22.29 19.76 0.47
N SER A 184 23.35 19.55 -0.33
CA SER A 184 23.84 20.55 -1.28
C SER A 184 22.82 20.85 -2.38
N VAL A 185 22.01 19.87 -2.79
CA VAL A 185 20.89 20.08 -3.72
C VAL A 185 19.84 20.99 -3.09
N ASN A 186 19.45 20.74 -1.84
CA ASN A 186 18.51 21.61 -1.11
C ASN A 186 19.03 23.03 -0.97
N ASP A 187 20.29 23.19 -0.56
CA ASP A 187 20.91 24.49 -0.31
C ASP A 187 21.05 25.30 -1.61
N THR A 188 21.27 24.63 -2.76
CA THR A 188 21.50 25.29 -4.06
C THR A 188 20.22 25.50 -4.87
N MET A 189 19.27 24.56 -4.81
CA MET A 189 18.09 24.50 -5.68
C MET A 189 16.76 24.63 -4.94
N GLY A 190 16.79 24.73 -3.61
CA GLY A 190 15.61 24.81 -2.74
C GLY A 190 14.99 23.45 -2.41
N HIS A 191 14.23 23.41 -1.32
CA HIS A 191 13.60 22.20 -0.81
C HIS A 191 12.64 21.53 -1.80
N ASP A 192 11.86 22.30 -2.56
CA ASP A 192 10.98 21.76 -3.61
C ASP A 192 11.74 20.93 -4.66
N SER A 193 12.99 21.30 -4.94
CA SER A 193 13.85 20.55 -5.86
C SER A 193 14.40 19.28 -5.21
N GLY A 194 14.75 19.32 -3.92
CA GLY A 194 15.11 18.12 -3.17
C GLY A 194 13.95 17.14 -3.05
N ASP A 195 12.73 17.63 -2.82
CA ASP A 195 11.53 16.78 -2.76
C ASP A 195 11.30 16.04 -4.09
N ARG A 196 11.46 16.75 -5.22
CA ARG A 196 11.41 16.14 -6.55
C ARG A 196 12.54 15.15 -6.79
N LEU A 197 13.74 15.43 -6.28
CA LEU A 197 14.86 14.50 -6.38
C LEU A 197 14.51 13.19 -5.67
N LEU A 198 13.96 13.26 -4.47
CA LEU A 198 13.55 12.09 -3.68
C LEU A 198 12.47 11.28 -4.40
N GLN A 199 11.51 11.95 -5.04
CA GLN A 199 10.48 11.29 -5.84
C GLN A 199 11.06 10.55 -7.06
N GLU A 200 11.97 11.17 -7.79
CA GLU A 200 12.63 10.54 -8.95
C GLU A 200 13.58 9.41 -8.51
N ALA A 201 14.29 9.58 -7.40
CA ALA A 201 15.13 8.55 -6.81
C ALA A 201 14.29 7.32 -6.41
N ALA A 202 13.17 7.54 -5.70
CA ALA A 202 12.23 6.49 -5.34
C ALA A 202 11.76 5.70 -6.57
N LYS A 203 11.37 6.41 -7.64
CA LYS A 203 10.95 5.80 -8.89
C LYS A 203 12.05 4.93 -9.51
N ARG A 204 13.28 5.44 -9.61
CA ARG A 204 14.42 4.67 -10.16
C ARG A 204 14.73 3.44 -9.32
N LEU A 205 14.70 3.55 -8.00
CA LEU A 205 14.90 2.42 -7.09
C LEU A 205 13.82 1.34 -7.29
N SER A 206 12.55 1.74 -7.40
CA SER A 206 11.45 0.80 -7.68
C SER A 206 11.59 0.11 -9.05
N GLU A 207 12.07 0.79 -10.08
CA GLU A 207 12.34 0.19 -11.40
C GLU A 207 13.55 -0.77 -11.39
N CYS A 208 14.38 -0.72 -10.34
CA CYS A 208 15.52 -1.61 -10.19
C CYS A 208 15.15 -3.01 -9.73
N VAL A 209 14.01 -3.19 -9.06
CA VAL A 209 13.63 -4.43 -8.37
C VAL A 209 12.33 -5.06 -8.87
N ARG A 210 12.03 -6.26 -8.37
CA ARG A 210 10.81 -7.00 -8.66
C ARG A 210 9.70 -6.59 -7.68
N GLU A 211 8.45 -6.91 -8.01
CA GLU A 211 7.30 -6.64 -7.15
C GLU A 211 7.36 -7.36 -5.79
N SER A 212 8.05 -8.52 -5.73
CA SER A 212 8.28 -9.25 -4.48
C SER A 212 9.28 -8.59 -3.54
N ASP A 213 10.10 -7.67 -4.06
CA ASP A 213 11.07 -6.94 -3.26
C ASP A 213 10.42 -5.71 -2.63
N THR A 214 11.04 -5.18 -1.58
CA THR A 214 10.55 -3.97 -0.91
C THR A 214 11.55 -2.85 -1.10
N VAL A 215 11.07 -1.69 -1.52
CA VAL A 215 11.80 -0.40 -1.48
C VAL A 215 11.08 0.49 -0.49
N ALA A 216 11.80 1.10 0.43
CA ALA A 216 11.24 1.96 1.46
C ALA A 216 12.04 3.25 1.60
N ARG A 217 11.39 4.31 2.07
CA ARG A 217 12.06 5.53 2.54
C ARG A 217 12.01 5.57 4.06
N LEU A 218 13.17 5.59 4.71
CA LEU A 218 13.27 5.56 6.17
C LEU A 218 13.19 6.95 6.81
N GLY A 219 13.48 8.00 6.00
CA GLY A 219 13.41 9.41 6.37
C GLY A 219 14.49 10.21 5.62
N GLY A 220 14.30 11.53 5.46
CA GLY A 220 15.30 12.37 4.79
C GLY A 220 15.65 11.87 3.39
N ASP A 221 16.93 11.63 3.15
CA ASP A 221 17.56 11.06 1.96
C ASP A 221 17.90 9.56 2.09
N GLU A 222 17.47 8.92 3.18
CA GLU A 222 17.72 7.51 3.45
C GLU A 222 16.60 6.61 2.90
N PHE A 223 17.01 5.64 2.10
CA PHE A 223 16.19 4.57 1.57
C PHE A 223 16.70 3.22 2.08
N ALA A 224 15.82 2.22 2.10
CA ALA A 224 16.21 0.86 2.40
C ALA A 224 15.48 -0.11 1.48
N MET A 225 16.11 -1.25 1.21
CA MET A 225 15.55 -2.28 0.35
C MET A 225 15.69 -3.67 0.97
N LEU A 226 14.70 -4.51 0.74
CA LEU A 226 14.71 -5.93 1.06
C LEU A 226 14.61 -6.71 -0.25
N LEU A 227 15.65 -7.47 -0.57
CA LEU A 227 15.64 -8.38 -1.71
C LEU A 227 15.40 -9.79 -1.20
N THR A 228 14.33 -10.42 -1.66
CA THR A 228 13.90 -11.74 -1.18
C THR A 228 14.06 -12.80 -2.25
N ASN A 229 14.11 -14.08 -1.85
CA ASN A 229 14.23 -15.22 -2.76
C ASN A 229 15.44 -15.12 -3.71
N LEU A 230 16.58 -14.66 -3.17
CA LEU A 230 17.83 -14.60 -3.92
C LEU A 230 18.29 -16.04 -4.19
N SER A 231 18.46 -16.36 -5.47
CA SER A 231 18.91 -17.69 -5.91
C SER A 231 20.43 -17.80 -5.76
N THR A 232 21.11 -16.68 -5.94
CA THR A 232 22.55 -16.54 -5.75
C THR A 232 22.88 -15.20 -5.11
N ASP A 233 24.07 -15.09 -4.54
CA ASP A 233 24.56 -13.81 -4.04
C ASP A 233 24.80 -12.78 -5.16
N GLU A 234 25.06 -13.26 -6.39
CA GLU A 234 25.22 -12.43 -7.59
C GLU A 234 23.95 -11.65 -7.92
N ASP A 235 22.76 -12.16 -7.56
CA ASP A 235 21.49 -11.46 -7.77
C ASP A 235 21.46 -10.10 -7.05
N THR A 236 22.10 -10.02 -5.86
CA THR A 236 22.18 -8.77 -5.09
C THR A 236 23.14 -7.78 -5.73
N ASP A 237 24.28 -8.28 -6.22
CA ASP A 237 25.28 -7.47 -6.92
C ASP A 237 24.69 -6.84 -8.19
N VAL A 238 23.95 -7.61 -8.98
CA VAL A 238 23.24 -7.14 -10.17
C VAL A 238 22.27 -6.01 -9.84
N VAL A 239 21.49 -6.14 -8.76
CA VAL A 239 20.55 -5.08 -8.34
C VAL A 239 21.30 -3.83 -7.87
N ALA A 240 22.34 -3.99 -7.04
CA ALA A 240 23.12 -2.87 -6.55
C ALA A 240 23.83 -2.10 -7.68
N ALA A 241 24.47 -2.81 -8.61
CA ALA A 241 25.10 -2.23 -9.79
C ALA A 241 24.06 -1.53 -10.69
N LYS A 242 22.89 -2.15 -10.90
CA LYS A 242 21.78 -1.54 -11.65
C LYS A 242 21.31 -0.23 -11.02
N ILE A 243 21.26 -0.16 -9.68
CA ILE A 243 20.92 1.07 -8.96
C ILE A 243 21.98 2.14 -9.25
N ILE A 244 23.27 1.87 -9.01
CA ILE A 244 24.35 2.85 -9.26
C ILE A 244 24.32 3.37 -10.71
N LEU A 245 24.25 2.47 -11.69
CA LEU A 245 24.16 2.82 -13.12
C LEU A 245 22.92 3.68 -13.43
N SER A 246 21.80 3.44 -12.74
CA SER A 246 20.60 4.26 -12.92
C SER A 246 20.75 5.67 -12.34
N PHE A 247 21.59 5.85 -11.32
CA PHE A 247 21.87 7.13 -10.67
C PHE A 247 22.93 7.96 -11.41
N GLU A 248 23.82 7.33 -12.18
CA GLU A 248 24.77 8.03 -13.08
C GLU A 248 24.08 8.94 -14.10
N ARG A 249 22.86 8.56 -14.53
CA ARG A 249 22.05 9.40 -15.42
C ARG A 249 21.58 10.65 -14.66
N PRO A 250 21.81 11.86 -15.18
CA PRO A 250 21.36 13.07 -14.49
C PRO A 250 19.86 13.05 -14.17
N PHE A 251 19.50 13.56 -12.99
CA PHE A 251 18.10 13.80 -12.62
C PHE A 251 17.62 15.08 -13.29
N ILE A 252 16.42 15.04 -13.86
CA ILE A 252 15.81 16.21 -14.50
C ILE A 252 14.82 16.83 -13.52
N ILE A 253 15.24 17.91 -12.85
CA ILE A 253 14.45 18.59 -11.83
C ILE A 253 14.16 20.00 -12.30
N ASN A 254 12.88 20.37 -12.42
CA ASN A 254 12.47 21.69 -12.90
C ASN A 254 13.13 22.08 -14.25
N ARG A 255 13.30 21.11 -15.16
CA ARG A 255 13.99 21.24 -16.46
C ARG A 255 15.50 21.53 -16.36
N ARG A 256 16.12 21.37 -15.19
CA ARG A 256 17.57 21.45 -14.98
C ARG A 256 18.13 20.06 -14.71
N GLN A 257 19.37 19.83 -15.15
CA GLN A 257 20.10 18.61 -14.82
C GLN A 257 20.72 18.75 -13.42
N CYS A 258 20.48 17.75 -12.58
CA CYS A 258 21.08 17.58 -11.27
C CYS A 258 21.84 16.25 -11.27
N LYS A 259 23.13 16.28 -10.93
CA LYS A 259 23.93 15.06 -10.73
C LYS A 259 23.98 14.77 -9.23
N THR A 260 23.54 13.59 -8.85
CA THR A 260 23.67 13.03 -7.50
C THR A 260 23.88 11.51 -7.66
N GLY A 261 24.65 10.94 -6.75
CA GLY A 261 24.90 9.50 -6.68
C GLY A 261 24.11 8.87 -5.54
N ALA A 262 24.36 7.59 -5.31
CA ALA A 262 23.92 6.91 -4.11
C ALA A 262 25.08 6.14 -3.49
N SER A 263 25.20 6.20 -2.16
CA SER A 263 26.06 5.32 -1.40
C SER A 263 25.21 4.19 -0.82
N ILE A 264 25.62 2.95 -1.08
CA ILE A 264 24.81 1.76 -0.75
C ILE A 264 25.62 0.80 0.13
N GLY A 265 25.04 0.39 1.25
CA GLY A 265 25.58 -0.65 2.10
C GLY A 265 24.71 -1.89 2.07
N ILE A 266 25.33 -3.06 1.96
CA ILE A 266 24.63 -4.33 1.73
C ILE A 266 24.99 -5.33 2.81
N SER A 267 23.98 -6.02 3.33
CA SER A 267 24.11 -7.07 4.34
C SER A 267 23.23 -8.27 3.97
N LEU A 268 23.77 -9.47 4.09
CA LEU A 268 23.16 -10.71 3.64
C LEU A 268 22.77 -11.61 4.82
N PHE A 269 21.53 -12.07 4.84
CA PHE A 269 21.13 -13.19 5.70
C PHE A 269 21.47 -14.52 5.00
N PRO A 270 22.08 -15.51 5.68
CA PRO A 270 22.50 -15.50 7.09
C PRO A 270 23.95 -15.04 7.33
N ALA A 271 24.74 -14.78 6.29
CA ALA A 271 26.19 -14.56 6.39
C ALA A 271 26.56 -13.39 7.32
N ASP A 272 25.81 -12.30 7.25
CA ASP A 272 26.02 -11.08 8.03
C ASP A 272 25.19 -11.05 9.31
N GLY A 273 24.24 -11.95 9.52
CA GLY A 273 23.52 -12.03 10.78
C GLY A 273 22.19 -12.72 10.67
N ASP A 274 21.56 -12.91 11.82
CA ASP A 274 20.32 -13.65 12.00
C ASP A 274 19.19 -12.81 12.62
N THR A 275 19.44 -11.53 12.90
CA THR A 275 18.45 -10.58 13.42
C THR A 275 18.41 -9.31 12.58
N GLU A 276 17.24 -8.66 12.56
CA GLU A 276 17.03 -7.39 11.85
C GLU A 276 18.06 -6.33 12.25
N GLU A 277 18.27 -6.18 13.56
CA GLU A 277 19.23 -5.23 14.13
C GLU A 277 20.67 -5.46 13.64
N LYS A 278 21.13 -6.72 13.64
CA LYS A 278 22.49 -7.05 13.18
C LYS A 278 22.66 -6.76 11.69
N LEU A 279 21.68 -7.16 10.88
CA LEU A 279 21.73 -7.01 9.43
C LEU A 279 21.72 -5.53 9.03
N LEU A 280 20.81 -4.73 9.59
CA LEU A 280 20.76 -3.28 9.33
C LEU A 280 22.02 -2.57 9.79
N LYS A 281 22.48 -2.83 11.03
CA LYS A 281 23.70 -2.20 11.54
C LYS A 281 24.91 -2.46 10.64
N LYS A 282 25.01 -3.66 10.07
CA LYS A 282 26.08 -4.01 9.14
C LYS A 282 25.93 -3.34 7.77
N ALA A 283 24.70 -3.26 7.25
CA ALA A 283 24.43 -2.50 6.03
C ALA A 283 24.76 -1.00 6.23
N ASP A 284 24.36 -0.40 7.35
CA ASP A 284 24.69 1.00 7.69
C ASP A 284 26.20 1.24 7.72
N ILE A 285 26.97 0.34 8.36
CA ILE A 285 28.44 0.43 8.41
C ILE A 285 29.01 0.36 6.99
N ALA A 286 28.54 -0.57 6.16
CA ALA A 286 29.02 -0.72 4.79
C ALA A 286 28.69 0.53 3.94
N MET A 287 27.50 1.10 4.12
CA MET A 287 27.06 2.33 3.43
C MET A 287 27.93 3.52 3.84
N TYR A 288 28.20 3.67 5.15
CA TYR A 288 29.07 4.73 5.65
C TYR A 288 30.47 4.63 5.04
N ILE A 289 31.02 3.42 4.95
CA ILE A 289 32.31 3.17 4.30
C ILE A 289 32.24 3.48 2.80
N ALA A 290 31.13 3.21 2.12
CA ALA A 290 30.93 3.59 0.71
C ALA A 290 30.93 5.12 0.52
N LYS A 291 30.34 5.88 1.46
CA LYS A 291 30.38 7.35 1.44
C LYS A 291 31.80 7.90 1.59
N GLU A 292 32.56 7.38 2.55
CA GLU A 292 33.94 7.82 2.83
C GLU A 292 34.91 7.46 1.68
N ASN A 293 34.65 6.38 0.93
CA ASN A 293 35.49 5.93 -0.17
C ASN A 293 35.15 6.54 -1.54
N GLY A 294 34.57 7.75 -1.57
CA GLY A 294 34.34 8.49 -2.81
C GLY A 294 32.91 8.52 -3.33
N LYS A 295 31.94 7.97 -2.56
CA LYS A 295 30.50 8.00 -2.86
C LYS A 295 30.14 7.28 -4.17
N ASN A 296 28.87 7.33 -4.57
CA ASN A 296 28.33 6.74 -5.81
C ASN A 296 28.77 5.28 -6.05
N GLN A 297 28.71 4.46 -5.00
CA GLN A 297 29.14 3.08 -5.04
C GLN A 297 28.36 2.25 -4.03
N TYR A 298 28.45 0.94 -4.17
CA TYR A 298 27.90 0.00 -3.21
C TYR A 298 29.00 -0.82 -2.54
N ARG A 299 28.73 -1.28 -1.33
CA ARG A 299 29.65 -2.13 -0.57
C ARG A 299 28.89 -3.19 0.22
N PHE A 300 29.35 -4.44 0.12
CA PHE A 300 28.93 -5.50 1.03
C PHE A 300 29.67 -5.38 2.36
N PHE A 301 28.98 -5.69 3.46
CA PHE A 301 29.61 -5.70 4.78
C PHE A 301 30.72 -6.77 4.87
N SER A 302 30.44 -7.98 4.41
CA SER A 302 31.44 -9.07 4.38
C SER A 302 32.47 -8.84 3.25
N GLU A 303 33.73 -8.59 3.63
CA GLU A 303 34.83 -8.15 2.74
C GLU A 303 35.31 -9.18 1.69
N ASN A 304 34.83 -10.43 1.71
CA ASN A 304 35.26 -11.46 0.76
C ASN A 304 34.58 -11.37 -0.62
N ARG A 305 33.91 -10.28 -0.94
CA ARG A 305 33.15 -10.11 -2.20
C ARG A 305 33.51 -8.76 -2.81
N CYS A 306 34.17 -8.81 -3.98
CA CYS A 306 34.76 -7.67 -4.67
C CYS A 306 33.79 -6.48 -4.75
N THR A 307 34.25 -5.32 -4.29
CA THR A 307 33.72 -4.02 -4.68
C THR A 307 33.96 -3.83 -6.17
N THR A 308 32.90 -3.83 -6.98
CA THR A 308 32.97 -3.37 -8.36
C THR A 308 32.92 -1.85 -8.35
N THR A 309 34.08 -1.21 -8.44
CA THR A 309 34.14 0.17 -8.92
C THR A 309 33.92 0.11 -10.42
N ILE A 310 32.78 0.62 -10.90
CA ILE A 310 32.55 0.74 -12.35
C ILE A 310 33.37 1.96 -12.79
N GLU A 311 34.49 1.72 -13.50
CA GLU A 311 35.32 2.75 -14.14
C GLU A 311 34.62 3.39 -15.37
#